data_AF-A0A4Q4ZW08-F1
#
_entry.id   AF-A0A4Q4ZW08-F1
#
_cell.length_a   1.000
_cell.length_b   1.000
_cell.length_c   1.000
_cell.angle_alpha   90.00
_cell.angle_beta   90.00
_cell.angle_gamma   90.00
#
_symmetry.space_group_name_H-M   'P 1'
#
loop_
_entity.id
_entity.type
_entity.pdbx_description
1 polymer ?
#
loop_
_entity_poly.entity_id
_entity_poly.type
_entity_poly.pdbx_seq_one_letter_code
_entity_poly.pdbx_strand_id
1 'polypeptide(L)'
;MVSAFSQELLYRWLESFQLPRDDTFDFDSENEPRVVGLQSLGAAEDLISSFMSALHESYPCQSQKEEVVGFCAGADMQGLEKTSLKVSLLDDTNDEGCSSPYRGGLTPFGLYKALRRPTEGIPLYALEFHLPLYALRRHRKTLQDPRTRRTGEPLRQSQDVTFLRTLLEKNDNSGNDIIYQAKVSCLVSGWDHYSWVAYMFIDLYFEESNVDGDLESIAYYEQQLSDHGVRLDPFTAGETTSYAALREPREYFLQVLAVRLSKIKHEWEHLVLHIEEAIDIYTRDYWARLEQTESSSSSENPGGPAEGNTTRTTLRLEFYEWMKMTTALLQELISTIQEYDSELDLFFSKGVYYFHSFTHSTNVSGPAIRSLTTIDGVRDELGRLSIKLKESEDKIANIGREVIMSPHLRPAQKAWLTRPGHSSPST
;
A
#
# COMPACT_ATOMS: atom_id res chain seq x y z
N MET A 1 -5.02 -11.97 4.01
CA MET A 1 -4.80 -11.55 2.62
C MET A 1 -6.15 -11.04 2.14
N VAL A 2 -6.29 -9.73 1.99
CA VAL A 2 -7.56 -9.08 1.63
C VAL A 2 -7.39 -8.69 0.16
N SER A 3 -8.23 -9.25 -0.71
CA SER A 3 -8.23 -9.00 -2.15
C SER A 3 -8.14 -7.50 -2.46
N ALA A 4 -7.39 -7.15 -3.51
CA ALA A 4 -7.21 -5.76 -3.94
C ALA A 4 -8.52 -5.12 -4.45
N PHE A 5 -9.49 -5.96 -4.85
CA PHE A 5 -10.83 -5.57 -5.25
C PHE A 5 -11.87 -6.45 -4.54
N SER A 6 -12.72 -5.84 -3.71
CA SER A 6 -13.82 -6.59 -3.08
C SER A 6 -14.74 -7.20 -4.14
N GLN A 7 -14.86 -8.53 -4.16
CA GLN A 7 -15.63 -9.28 -5.16
C GLN A 7 -17.16 -9.17 -5.01
N GLU A 8 -17.69 -8.41 -4.04
CA GLU A 8 -19.10 -8.56 -3.62
C GLU A 8 -20.10 -7.46 -4.05
N LEU A 9 -19.77 -6.60 -5.02
CA LEU A 9 -20.73 -5.60 -5.53
C LEU A 9 -20.81 -5.56 -7.06
N LEU A 10 -21.10 -6.71 -7.67
CA LEU A 10 -21.54 -6.81 -9.07
C LEU A 10 -23.04 -6.46 -9.19
N TYR A 11 -23.42 -5.23 -8.85
CA TYR A 11 -24.76 -4.72 -9.15
C TYR A 11 -24.77 -3.97 -10.48
N ARG A 12 -25.65 -4.41 -11.39
CA ARG A 12 -26.08 -3.63 -12.55
C ARG A 12 -26.50 -2.24 -12.08
N TRP A 13 -25.96 -1.21 -12.71
CA TRP A 13 -26.49 0.16 -12.58
C TRP A 13 -27.97 0.14 -13.00
N LEU A 14 -28.87 0.39 -12.06
CA LEU A 14 -30.27 0.58 -12.37
C LEU A 14 -30.38 1.88 -13.19
N GLU A 15 -31.12 1.86 -14.31
CA GLU A 15 -31.35 3.05 -15.15
C GLU A 15 -31.87 4.26 -14.34
N SER A 16 -32.48 4.02 -13.18
CA SER A 16 -32.94 5.03 -12.23
C SER A 16 -31.86 5.97 -11.68
N PHE A 17 -30.58 5.65 -11.87
CA PHE A 17 -29.45 6.50 -11.45
C PHE A 17 -28.90 7.38 -12.58
N GLN A 18 -29.50 7.36 -13.77
CA GLN A 18 -29.10 8.20 -14.91
C GLN A 18 -29.91 9.49 -15.03
N LEU A 19 -31.01 9.62 -14.27
CA LEU A 19 -31.92 10.76 -14.35
C LEU A 19 -31.75 11.66 -13.12
N PRO A 20 -31.63 13.00 -13.30
CA PRO A 20 -31.78 13.94 -12.21
C PRO A 20 -33.13 13.71 -11.52
N ARG A 21 -33.15 13.66 -10.19
CA ARG A 21 -34.41 13.56 -9.42
C ARG A 21 -34.95 14.94 -9.06
N ASP A 22 -36.26 14.96 -8.83
CA ASP A 22 -37.10 16.14 -8.57
C ASP A 22 -36.63 16.94 -7.33
N ASP A 23 -36.58 18.28 -7.44
CA ASP A 23 -36.00 19.26 -6.49
C ASP A 23 -36.72 19.36 -5.12
N THR A 24 -37.53 18.36 -4.76
CA THR A 24 -38.39 18.38 -3.57
C THR A 24 -37.79 17.67 -2.36
N PHE A 25 -36.58 17.15 -2.47
CA PHE A 25 -35.88 16.45 -1.37
C PHE A 25 -35.15 17.46 -0.47
N ASP A 26 -35.62 17.63 0.77
CA ASP A 26 -35.02 18.55 1.75
C ASP A 26 -33.83 17.89 2.45
N PHE A 27 -32.65 18.07 1.86
CA PHE A 27 -31.38 17.55 2.38
C PHE A 27 -31.05 18.05 3.79
N ASP A 28 -31.49 19.23 4.21
CA ASP A 28 -31.16 19.77 5.53
C ASP A 28 -31.93 19.05 6.64
N SER A 29 -33.13 18.55 6.34
CA SER A 29 -33.99 17.83 7.28
C SER A 29 -33.58 16.36 7.51
N GLU A 30 -32.93 15.72 6.54
CA GLU A 30 -32.46 14.32 6.65
C GLU A 30 -30.97 14.19 7.04
N ASN A 31 -30.19 15.28 6.97
CA ASN A 31 -28.76 15.28 7.26
C ASN A 31 -28.39 15.40 8.75
N GLU A 32 -29.34 15.28 9.68
CA GLU A 32 -28.99 15.27 11.10
C GLU A 32 -28.23 13.97 11.43
N PRO A 33 -26.94 14.02 11.83
CA PRO A 33 -26.19 12.81 12.10
C PRO A 33 -26.86 12.05 13.24
N ARG A 34 -27.15 10.75 13.06
CA ARG A 34 -27.90 9.91 14.02
C ARG A 34 -27.36 9.97 15.46
N VAL A 35 -26.10 10.35 15.67
CA VAL A 35 -25.50 10.59 16.99
C VAL A 35 -26.12 11.78 17.71
N VAL A 36 -26.41 12.87 16.97
CA VAL A 36 -26.99 14.10 17.51
C VAL A 36 -28.44 13.81 17.94
N GLY A 37 -29.17 13.02 17.14
CA GLY A 37 -30.46 12.46 17.52
C GLY A 37 -30.40 11.50 18.72
N LEU A 38 -29.36 10.67 18.86
CA LEU A 38 -29.21 9.74 20.00
C LEU A 38 -28.70 10.41 21.29
N GLN A 39 -27.84 11.43 21.17
CA GLN A 39 -27.38 12.25 22.29
C GLN A 39 -28.51 13.10 22.88
N SER A 40 -29.41 13.62 22.04
CA SER A 40 -30.62 14.32 22.51
C SER A 40 -31.61 13.37 23.23
N LEU A 41 -31.50 12.06 23.01
CA LEU A 41 -32.27 11.01 23.69
C LEU A 41 -31.57 10.42 24.94
N GLY A 42 -30.38 10.91 25.31
CA GLY A 42 -29.69 10.51 26.54
C GLY A 42 -29.08 9.10 26.54
N ALA A 43 -28.93 8.48 25.37
CA ALA A 43 -28.31 7.16 25.27
C ALA A 43 -26.77 7.28 25.30
N ALA A 44 -26.20 7.08 26.49
CA ALA A 44 -24.75 6.97 26.68
C ALA A 44 -24.27 5.55 26.32
N GLU A 45 -24.41 5.15 25.06
CA GLU A 45 -23.77 3.92 24.59
C GLU A 45 -22.34 4.17 24.11
N ASP A 46 -21.50 3.15 24.28
CA ASP A 46 -20.15 3.10 23.72
C ASP A 46 -20.22 3.28 22.20
N LEU A 47 -19.57 4.34 21.71
CA LEU A 47 -19.67 4.89 20.35
C LEU A 47 -19.46 3.84 19.26
N ILE A 48 -18.55 2.91 19.55
CA ILE A 48 -18.03 1.91 18.63
C ILE A 48 -18.94 0.71 18.61
N SER A 49 -19.47 0.36 19.79
CA SER A 49 -20.56 -0.57 19.90
C SER A 49 -21.80 -0.09 19.16
N SER A 50 -22.19 1.19 19.26
CA SER A 50 -23.32 1.73 18.50
C SER A 50 -23.04 1.83 17.00
N PHE A 51 -21.81 2.20 16.58
CA PHE A 51 -21.40 2.24 15.17
C PHE A 51 -21.54 0.86 14.51
N MET A 52 -21.07 -0.19 15.18
CA MET A 52 -21.06 -1.55 14.64
C MET A 52 -22.42 -2.29 14.79
N SER A 53 -23.33 -1.81 15.65
CA SER A 53 -24.65 -2.45 15.86
C SER A 53 -25.77 -1.89 15.00
N ALA A 54 -25.57 -0.71 14.40
CA ALA A 54 -26.58 -0.03 13.59
C ALA A 54 -26.70 -0.59 12.16
N LEU A 55 -25.75 -1.41 11.73
CA LEU A 55 -25.81 -2.13 10.46
C LEU A 55 -26.69 -3.38 10.64
N HIS A 56 -27.94 -3.28 10.17
CA HIS A 56 -28.99 -4.29 9.97
C HIS A 56 -28.78 -5.71 10.57
N GLU A 57 -29.80 -6.23 11.25
CA GLU A 57 -29.90 -7.62 11.80
C GLU A 57 -29.67 -8.76 10.78
N SER A 58 -29.50 -8.45 9.49
CA SER A 58 -29.29 -9.43 8.41
C SER A 58 -27.83 -9.75 8.13
N TYR A 59 -26.87 -8.99 8.69
CA TYR A 59 -25.44 -9.23 8.48
C TYR A 59 -24.77 -9.64 9.79
N PRO A 60 -24.21 -10.87 9.88
CA PRO A 60 -23.52 -11.33 11.08
C PRO A 60 -22.10 -10.74 11.15
N CYS A 61 -21.97 -9.42 11.33
CA CYS A 61 -20.67 -8.74 11.57
C CYS A 61 -20.33 -8.63 13.08
N GLN A 62 -20.94 -9.46 13.92
CA GLN A 62 -20.83 -9.37 15.38
C GLN A 62 -19.41 -9.67 15.89
N SER A 63 -18.65 -10.50 15.18
CA SER A 63 -17.22 -10.75 15.48
C SER A 63 -16.33 -9.55 15.16
N GLN A 64 -16.61 -8.84 14.06
CA GLN A 64 -15.88 -7.63 13.67
C GLN A 64 -16.18 -6.47 14.64
N LYS A 65 -17.41 -6.39 15.16
CA LYS A 65 -17.79 -5.43 16.21
C LYS A 65 -16.86 -5.52 17.41
N GLU A 66 -16.70 -6.71 17.97
CA GLU A 66 -15.85 -6.91 19.14
C GLU A 66 -14.37 -6.58 18.82
N GLU A 67 -13.91 -6.90 17.60
CA GLU A 67 -12.56 -6.55 17.13
C GLU A 67 -12.30 -5.06 17.06
N VAL A 68 -13.24 -4.31 16.48
CA VAL A 68 -13.15 -2.85 16.36
C VAL A 68 -13.32 -2.16 17.72
N VAL A 69 -14.24 -2.64 18.57
CA VAL A 69 -14.42 -2.13 19.95
C VAL A 69 -13.16 -2.35 20.78
N GLY A 70 -12.52 -3.53 20.65
CA GLY A 70 -11.24 -3.81 21.31
C GLY A 70 -10.08 -2.97 20.76
N PHE A 71 -10.03 -2.73 19.45
CA PHE A 71 -9.01 -1.91 18.80
C PHE A 71 -9.06 -0.44 19.25
N CYS A 72 -10.27 0.08 19.45
CA CYS A 72 -10.48 1.48 19.79
C CYS A 72 -10.77 1.72 21.28
N ALA A 73 -10.44 0.77 22.16
CA ALA A 73 -10.62 0.92 23.59
C ALA A 73 -9.91 2.18 24.11
N GLY A 74 -10.68 3.12 24.69
CA GLY A 74 -10.18 4.42 25.18
C GLY A 74 -10.33 5.59 24.20
N ALA A 75 -10.82 5.35 22.97
CA ALA A 75 -11.25 6.42 22.09
C ALA A 75 -12.61 6.97 22.57
N ASP A 76 -12.66 8.24 22.96
CA ASP A 76 -13.90 8.93 23.31
C ASP A 76 -14.13 10.17 22.41
N MET A 77 -15.39 10.59 22.33
CA MET A 77 -15.79 11.74 21.50
C MET A 77 -15.13 13.04 21.95
N GLN A 78 -14.85 13.18 23.25
CA GLN A 78 -14.20 14.38 23.79
C GLN A 78 -12.74 14.48 23.32
N GLY A 79 -12.05 13.37 23.11
CA GLY A 79 -10.69 13.31 22.57
C GLY A 79 -10.65 13.69 21.09
N LEU A 80 -11.62 13.21 20.30
CA LEU A 80 -11.77 13.60 18.89
C LEU A 80 -12.11 15.09 18.75
N GLU A 81 -12.97 15.63 19.60
CA GLU A 81 -13.34 17.05 19.62
C GLU A 81 -12.17 17.98 19.99
N LYS A 82 -11.28 17.53 20.88
CA LYS A 82 -10.10 18.31 21.32
C LYS A 82 -8.99 18.39 20.27
N THR A 83 -9.04 17.55 19.24
CA THR A 83 -8.00 17.50 18.22
C THR A 83 -8.29 18.51 17.11
N SER A 84 -7.46 19.56 17.02
CA SER A 84 -7.56 20.58 15.97
C SER A 84 -6.79 20.24 14.69
N LEU A 85 -5.98 19.19 14.71
CA LEU A 85 -5.20 18.74 13.55
C LEU A 85 -6.16 18.31 12.43
N LYS A 86 -5.91 18.80 11.21
CA LYS A 86 -6.65 18.38 10.03
C LYS A 86 -6.09 17.03 9.56
N VAL A 87 -6.97 16.05 9.41
CA VAL A 87 -6.59 14.65 9.10
C VAL A 87 -7.24 14.12 7.83
N SER A 88 -8.23 14.80 7.27
CA SER A 88 -8.78 14.45 5.96
C SER A 88 -9.19 15.69 5.17
N LEU A 89 -9.33 15.53 3.86
CA LEU A 89 -10.09 16.42 3.00
C LEU A 89 -11.26 15.60 2.48
N LEU A 90 -12.48 16.14 2.57
CA LEU A 90 -13.66 15.52 1.98
C LEU A 90 -13.94 16.24 0.67
N ASP A 91 -14.04 15.46 -0.41
CA ASP A 91 -14.55 15.96 -1.68
C ASP A 91 -16.05 15.62 -1.74
N ASP A 92 -16.89 16.55 -1.27
CA ASP A 92 -18.35 16.45 -1.25
C ASP A 92 -18.87 17.40 -2.33
N THR A 93 -19.24 16.83 -3.48
CA THR A 93 -19.57 17.59 -4.69
C THR A 93 -21.07 17.56 -4.94
N ASN A 94 -21.67 18.76 -5.00
CA ASN A 94 -23.03 18.97 -5.49
C ASN A 94 -22.90 19.91 -6.70
N ASP A 95 -23.58 19.58 -7.80
CA ASP A 95 -23.47 20.26 -9.10
C ASP A 95 -23.80 21.76 -9.09
N GLU A 96 -24.46 22.25 -8.04
CA GLU A 96 -24.99 23.62 -8.01
C GLU A 96 -24.00 24.73 -7.62
N GLY A 97 -22.73 24.41 -7.35
CA GLY A 97 -21.77 25.44 -6.88
C GLY A 97 -22.17 26.10 -5.55
N CYS A 98 -23.21 25.58 -4.89
CA CYS A 98 -23.55 25.90 -3.52
C CYS A 98 -22.35 25.54 -2.64
N SER A 99 -22.00 26.46 -1.75
CA SER A 99 -20.87 26.33 -0.85
C SER A 99 -20.95 25.02 -0.06
N SER A 100 -20.19 24.00 -0.50
CA SER A 100 -20.01 22.79 0.28
C SER A 100 -19.56 23.20 1.69
N PRO A 101 -20.25 22.74 2.75
CA PRO A 101 -19.92 23.12 4.12
C PRO A 101 -18.51 22.66 4.54
N TYR A 102 -17.84 21.82 3.73
CA TYR A 102 -16.52 21.25 3.97
C TYR A 102 -15.40 21.88 3.14
N ARG A 103 -15.42 23.22 3.01
CA ARG A 103 -14.34 23.96 2.36
C ARG A 103 -13.07 23.96 3.24
N GLY A 104 -12.27 22.89 3.17
CA GLY A 104 -10.97 22.77 3.86
C GLY A 104 -10.78 21.43 4.59
N GLY A 105 -9.61 21.23 5.20
CA GLY A 105 -9.32 20.02 5.96
C GLY A 105 -10.33 19.78 7.10
N LEU A 106 -10.73 18.54 7.30
CA LEU A 106 -11.54 18.10 8.43
C LEU A 106 -10.66 17.66 9.60
N THR A 107 -11.09 17.96 10.81
CA THR A 107 -10.54 17.33 12.02
C THR A 107 -11.05 15.89 12.13
N PRO A 108 -10.46 15.04 12.99
CA PRO A 108 -10.97 13.68 13.22
C PRO A 108 -12.48 13.67 13.54
N PHE A 109 -12.94 14.62 14.35
CA PHE A 109 -14.35 14.79 14.67
C PHE A 109 -15.21 15.23 13.47
N GLY A 110 -14.67 16.11 12.62
CA GLY A 110 -15.33 16.53 11.38
C GLY A 110 -15.54 15.36 10.42
N LEU A 111 -14.50 14.53 10.23
CA LEU A 111 -14.57 13.31 9.43
C LEU A 111 -15.59 12.31 10.00
N TYR A 112 -15.56 12.10 11.33
CA TYR A 112 -16.53 11.23 12.00
C TYR A 112 -17.99 11.64 11.74
N LYS A 113 -18.29 12.94 11.80
CA LYS A 113 -19.64 13.44 11.50
C LYS A 113 -20.04 13.20 10.05
N ALA A 114 -19.13 13.41 9.11
CA ALA A 114 -19.39 13.18 7.69
C ALA A 114 -19.74 11.70 7.40
N LEU A 115 -19.01 10.76 8.03
CA LEU A 115 -19.24 9.32 7.88
C LEU A 115 -20.55 8.80 8.52
N ARG A 116 -21.24 9.59 9.36
CA ARG A 116 -22.48 9.18 10.07
C ARG A 116 -23.78 9.77 9.50
N ARG A 117 -23.74 10.38 8.32
CA ARG A 117 -24.95 10.76 7.60
C ARG A 117 -25.76 9.48 7.30
N PRO A 118 -27.05 9.39 7.69
CA PRO A 118 -27.84 8.18 7.49
C PRO A 118 -27.95 7.83 6.00
N THR A 119 -27.84 6.55 5.67
CA THR A 119 -28.01 6.00 4.31
C THR A 119 -28.99 4.82 4.31
N GLU A 120 -29.87 4.73 5.31
CA GLU A 120 -30.81 3.62 5.41
C GLU A 120 -31.78 3.60 4.21
N GLY A 121 -31.75 2.50 3.45
CA GLY A 121 -32.76 2.17 2.45
C GLY A 121 -32.52 2.69 1.04
N ILE A 122 -31.44 3.43 0.76
CA ILE A 122 -31.15 3.90 -0.59
C ILE A 122 -29.96 3.18 -1.21
N PRO A 123 -30.10 2.57 -2.40
CA PRO A 123 -28.98 1.95 -3.08
C PRO A 123 -27.94 3.02 -3.44
N LEU A 124 -26.82 2.99 -2.73
CA LEU A 124 -25.60 3.70 -3.05
C LEU A 124 -24.74 2.81 -3.93
N TYR A 125 -24.05 3.42 -4.89
CA TYR A 125 -22.93 2.73 -5.51
C TYR A 125 -21.65 2.97 -4.72
N ALA A 126 -20.71 2.04 -4.85
CA ALA A 126 -19.40 2.12 -4.25
C ALA A 126 -18.38 1.57 -5.26
N LEU A 127 -17.41 2.40 -5.62
CA LEU A 127 -16.23 2.03 -6.39
C LEU A 127 -15.05 2.09 -5.44
N GLU A 128 -14.41 0.96 -5.19
CA GLU A 128 -13.29 0.89 -4.26
C GLU A 128 -12.10 0.14 -4.82
N PHE A 129 -10.92 0.53 -4.36
CA PHE A 129 -9.70 -0.20 -4.60
C PHE A 129 -8.80 -0.17 -3.37
N HIS A 130 -7.94 -1.18 -3.27
CA HIS A 130 -7.01 -1.37 -2.18
C HIS A 130 -5.64 -1.80 -2.72
N LEU A 131 -4.68 -0.90 -2.72
CA LEU A 131 -3.36 -1.11 -3.33
C LEU A 131 -2.29 -1.25 -2.23
N PRO A 132 -1.89 -2.47 -1.83
CA PRO A 132 -0.78 -2.70 -0.89
C PRO A 132 0.59 -2.42 -1.55
N LEU A 133 1.44 -1.56 -1.02
CA LEU A 133 2.72 -1.24 -1.66
C LEU A 133 3.90 -1.49 -0.72
N TYR A 134 5.07 -1.70 -1.31
CA TYR A 134 6.34 -1.76 -0.60
C TYR A 134 7.15 -0.51 -0.92
N ALA A 135 7.58 0.20 0.11
CA ALA A 135 8.42 1.38 -0.02
C ALA A 135 9.80 1.08 0.56
N LEU A 136 10.84 1.21 -0.27
CA LEU A 136 12.23 1.12 0.19
C LEU A 136 12.67 2.49 0.69
N ARG A 137 13.08 2.57 1.96
CA ARG A 137 13.60 3.81 2.57
C ARG A 137 14.84 3.51 3.39
N ARG A 138 15.68 4.53 3.55
CA ARG A 138 16.90 4.44 4.36
C ARG A 138 16.71 5.18 5.68
N HIS A 139 16.55 4.46 6.78
CA HIS A 139 16.36 5.05 8.11
C HIS A 139 17.43 4.58 9.10
N ARG A 140 17.84 5.46 10.02
CA ARG A 140 18.79 5.09 11.10
C ARG A 140 18.25 4.01 12.04
N LYS A 141 16.93 3.93 12.15
CA LYS A 141 16.23 2.94 12.96
C LYS A 141 15.00 2.48 12.20
N THR A 142 14.75 1.18 12.20
CA THR A 142 13.50 0.59 11.71
C THR A 142 12.32 1.17 12.47
N LEU A 143 11.44 1.84 11.74
CA LEU A 143 10.18 2.35 12.28
C LEU A 143 9.19 1.20 12.35
N GLN A 144 8.54 1.05 13.50
CA GLN A 144 7.48 0.06 13.67
C GLN A 144 6.14 0.76 13.52
N ASP A 145 5.20 0.11 12.85
CA ASP A 145 3.83 0.61 12.80
C ASP A 145 3.29 0.70 14.24
N PRO A 146 2.93 1.89 14.73
CA PRO A 146 2.45 2.05 16.09
C PRO A 146 1.11 1.35 16.33
N ARG A 147 0.38 1.00 15.26
CA ARG A 147 -0.90 0.30 15.35
C ARG A 147 -0.64 -1.20 15.43
N THR A 148 -1.12 -1.84 16.48
CA THR A 148 -0.95 -3.28 16.69
C THR A 148 -2.26 -4.04 16.56
N ARG A 149 -2.19 -5.27 16.06
CA ARG A 149 -3.27 -6.25 16.10
C ARG A 149 -3.49 -6.72 17.54
N ARG A 150 -4.60 -7.43 17.78
CA ARG A 150 -4.88 -8.08 19.07
C ARG A 150 -3.75 -9.03 19.54
N THR A 151 -3.00 -9.58 18.60
CA THR A 151 -1.84 -10.46 18.88
C THR A 151 -0.61 -9.70 19.36
N GLY A 152 -0.62 -8.37 19.37
CA GLY A 152 0.56 -7.52 19.65
C GLY A 152 1.42 -7.23 18.41
N GLU A 153 1.15 -7.90 17.28
CA GLU A 153 1.90 -7.71 16.04
C GLU A 153 1.55 -6.38 15.37
N PRO A 154 2.53 -5.67 14.76
CA PRO A 154 2.29 -4.48 13.96
C PRO A 154 1.26 -4.72 12.84
N LEU A 155 0.41 -3.72 12.57
CA LEU A 155 -0.61 -3.79 11.52
C LEU A 155 0.04 -3.91 10.13
N ARG A 156 1.11 -3.15 9.90
CA ARG A 156 2.01 -3.23 8.75
C ARG A 156 3.38 -3.70 9.20
N GLN A 157 4.01 -4.55 8.38
CA GLN A 157 5.34 -5.05 8.64
C GLN A 157 6.41 -4.10 8.06
N SER A 158 7.60 -4.20 8.64
CA SER A 158 8.81 -3.56 8.15
C SER A 158 9.93 -4.60 8.14
N GLN A 159 10.72 -4.66 7.07
CA GLN A 159 11.81 -5.62 6.94
C GLN A 159 13.13 -4.88 6.70
N ASP A 160 14.13 -5.15 7.54
CA ASP A 160 15.49 -4.69 7.32
C ASP A 160 16.14 -5.55 6.22
N VAL A 161 16.50 -4.91 5.12
CA VAL A 161 17.15 -5.52 3.96
C VAL A 161 18.60 -5.06 3.80
N THR A 162 19.20 -4.47 4.84
CA THR A 162 20.62 -4.07 4.86
C THR A 162 21.56 -5.26 4.63
N PHE A 163 21.08 -6.49 4.83
CA PHE A 163 21.84 -7.69 4.46
C PHE A 163 22.21 -7.74 2.97
N LEU A 164 21.43 -7.07 2.09
CA LEU A 164 21.70 -6.95 0.66
C LEU A 164 22.98 -6.16 0.35
N ARG A 165 23.38 -5.24 1.24
CA ARG A 165 24.61 -4.46 1.06
C ARG A 165 25.85 -5.33 1.10
N THR A 166 26.90 -4.88 0.43
CA THR A 166 28.21 -5.50 0.56
C THR A 166 28.74 -5.41 1.99
N LEU A 167 29.65 -6.32 2.35
CA LEU A 167 30.32 -6.29 3.65
C LEU A 167 31.13 -5.00 3.89
N LEU A 168 31.53 -4.28 2.83
CA LEU A 168 32.22 -2.98 2.95
C LEU A 168 31.24 -1.85 3.27
N GLU A 169 30.05 -1.89 2.67
CA GLU A 169 28.99 -0.89 2.86
C GLU A 169 28.22 -1.07 4.16
N LYS A 170 28.15 -2.28 4.74
CA LYS A 170 27.46 -2.52 6.04
C LYS A 170 27.99 -1.67 7.20
N ASN A 171 29.19 -1.12 7.08
CA ASN A 171 29.83 -0.28 8.11
C ASN A 171 29.64 1.23 7.86
N ASP A 172 28.87 1.63 6.86
CA ASP A 172 28.57 3.04 6.64
C ASP A 172 27.54 3.53 7.67
N ASN A 173 27.80 4.67 8.32
CA ASN A 173 26.84 5.26 9.27
C ASN A 173 25.62 5.90 8.57
N SER A 174 25.26 5.42 7.37
CA SER A 174 24.24 6.03 6.51
C SER A 174 22.81 5.53 6.81
N GLY A 175 22.63 4.66 7.81
CA GLY A 175 21.36 4.07 8.19
C GLY A 175 21.10 2.72 7.53
N ASN A 176 19.98 2.08 7.83
CA ASN A 176 19.58 0.77 7.34
C ASN A 176 18.64 0.89 6.15
N ASP A 177 18.76 -0.03 5.19
CA ASP A 177 17.80 -0.15 4.08
C ASP A 177 16.63 -0.98 4.59
N ILE A 178 15.44 -0.37 4.58
CA ILE A 178 14.24 -0.96 5.15
C ILE A 178 13.12 -0.90 4.12
N ILE A 179 12.48 -2.04 3.93
CA ILE A 179 11.25 -2.17 3.17
C ILE A 179 10.08 -2.01 4.13
N TYR A 180 9.20 -1.04 3.87
CA TYR A 180 7.99 -0.81 4.65
C TYR A 180 6.75 -1.25 3.85
N GLN A 181 5.87 -2.02 4.49
CA GLN A 181 4.54 -2.29 3.94
C GLN A 181 3.63 -1.08 4.14
N ALA A 182 3.00 -0.62 3.06
CA ALA A 182 2.04 0.46 3.06
C ALA A 182 0.77 0.08 2.30
N LYS A 183 -0.25 0.92 2.37
CA LYS A 183 -1.50 0.71 1.64
C LYS A 183 -2.13 2.02 1.20
N VAL A 184 -2.58 2.09 -0.04
CA VAL A 184 -3.46 3.15 -0.53
C VAL A 184 -4.85 2.56 -0.74
N SER A 185 -5.89 3.23 -0.27
CA SER A 185 -7.27 2.79 -0.44
C SER A 185 -8.16 3.95 -0.83
N CYS A 186 -9.02 3.72 -1.82
CA CYS A 186 -9.97 4.73 -2.29
C CYS A 186 -11.37 4.14 -2.26
N LEU A 187 -12.35 4.97 -1.90
CA LEU A 187 -13.77 4.70 -2.02
C LEU A 187 -14.43 5.92 -2.66
N VAL A 188 -15.03 5.74 -3.82
CA VAL A 188 -15.93 6.71 -4.45
C VAL A 188 -17.34 6.15 -4.31
N SER A 189 -18.21 6.87 -3.63
CA SER A 189 -19.57 6.43 -3.36
C SER A 189 -20.56 7.57 -3.53
N GLY A 190 -21.76 7.26 -3.98
CA GLY A 190 -22.76 8.28 -4.20
C GLY A 190 -24.12 7.69 -4.50
N TRP A 191 -25.05 8.61 -4.71
CA TRP A 191 -26.42 8.32 -5.09
C TRP A 191 -26.51 8.18 -6.60
N ASP A 192 -25.88 9.12 -7.31
CA ASP A 192 -25.81 9.18 -8.76
C ASP A 192 -24.48 9.86 -9.19
N HIS A 193 -24.37 10.25 -10.46
CA HIS A 193 -23.19 10.92 -10.98
C HIS A 193 -23.10 12.42 -10.66
N TYR A 194 -24.14 13.00 -10.07
CA TYR A 194 -24.22 14.41 -9.65
C TYR A 194 -24.01 14.60 -8.14
N SER A 195 -24.34 13.60 -7.33
CA SER A 195 -24.26 13.63 -5.87
C SER A 195 -23.42 12.46 -5.36
N TRP A 196 -22.14 12.72 -5.17
CA TRP A 196 -21.16 11.72 -4.75
C TRP A 196 -20.03 12.31 -3.93
N VAL A 197 -19.37 11.41 -3.21
CA VAL A 197 -18.27 11.69 -2.29
C VAL A 197 -17.15 10.68 -2.52
N ALA A 198 -15.91 11.14 -2.34
CA ALA A 198 -14.76 10.24 -2.35
C ALA A 198 -13.95 10.32 -1.05
N TYR A 199 -13.43 9.17 -0.66
CA TYR A 199 -12.56 8.96 0.50
C TYR A 199 -11.27 8.31 0.03
N MET A 200 -10.13 8.86 0.47
CA MET A 200 -8.81 8.31 0.19
C MET A 200 -8.05 8.12 1.51
N PHE A 201 -7.46 6.95 1.67
CA PHE A 201 -6.66 6.56 2.83
C PHE A 201 -5.27 6.18 2.33
N ILE A 202 -4.28 6.99 2.71
CA ILE A 202 -2.87 6.78 2.35
C ILE A 202 -2.13 6.42 3.63
N ASP A 203 -1.74 5.15 3.73
CA ASP A 203 -1.11 4.58 4.91
C ASP A 203 0.41 4.51 4.72
N LEU A 204 1.08 5.62 5.02
CA LEU A 204 2.54 5.80 4.93
C LEU A 204 3.15 6.10 6.31
N TYR A 205 2.86 5.24 7.31
CA TYR A 205 3.22 5.46 8.72
C TYR A 205 4.71 5.75 8.99
N PHE A 206 5.60 5.36 8.08
CA PHE A 206 7.04 5.55 8.19
C PHE A 206 7.51 6.93 7.69
N GLU A 207 6.67 7.66 6.96
CA GLU A 207 7.02 8.97 6.40
C GLU A 207 6.82 10.13 7.39
N GLU A 208 6.00 9.95 8.44
CA GLU A 208 5.68 11.01 9.43
C GLU A 208 6.89 11.54 10.21
N SER A 209 8.05 10.89 10.11
CA SER A 209 9.26 11.19 10.87
C SER A 209 10.40 11.83 10.07
N ASN A 210 10.26 11.96 8.75
CA ASN A 210 11.27 12.62 7.90
C ASN A 210 10.85 14.06 7.60
N VAL A 211 11.75 14.99 7.91
CA VAL A 211 11.55 16.44 7.84
C VAL A 211 11.73 17.00 6.41
N ASP A 212 11.88 16.11 5.41
CA ASP A 212 12.11 16.52 4.04
C ASP A 212 10.77 16.79 3.32
N GLY A 213 10.64 18.00 2.80
CA GLY A 213 9.39 18.68 2.45
C GLY A 213 8.55 18.17 1.28
N ASP A 214 8.72 16.91 0.86
CA ASP A 214 8.02 16.32 -0.29
C ASP A 214 6.87 15.36 0.10
N LEU A 215 6.45 15.39 1.37
CA LEU A 215 5.36 14.53 1.85
C LEU A 215 4.00 14.99 1.35
N GLU A 216 3.27 14.08 0.69
CA GLU A 216 1.84 14.24 0.38
C GLU A 216 1.04 14.38 1.68
N SER A 217 0.84 15.63 2.10
CA SER A 217 0.10 15.96 3.31
C SER A 217 -1.01 16.94 2.98
N ILE A 218 -2.06 16.94 3.81
CA ILE A 218 -3.15 17.91 3.68
C ILE A 218 -2.62 19.34 3.79
N ALA A 219 -1.66 19.56 4.70
CA ALA A 219 -1.01 20.85 4.87
C ALA A 219 -0.33 21.32 3.58
N TYR A 220 0.35 20.43 2.86
CA TYR A 220 0.95 20.73 1.56
C TYR A 220 -0.11 21.21 0.56
N TYR A 221 -1.22 20.50 0.39
CA TYR A 221 -2.27 20.90 -0.56
C TYR A 221 -3.00 22.19 -0.14
N GLU A 222 -3.22 22.43 1.16
CA GLU A 222 -3.77 23.69 1.66
C GLU A 222 -2.80 24.87 1.43
N GLN A 223 -1.50 24.63 1.56
CA GLN A 223 -0.49 25.64 1.25
C GLN A 223 -0.47 25.96 -0.25
N GLN A 224 -0.51 24.96 -1.13
CA GLN A 224 -0.58 25.17 -2.59
C GLN A 224 -1.78 26.03 -3.01
N LEU A 225 -2.94 25.80 -2.38
CA LEU A 225 -4.13 26.64 -2.59
C LEU A 225 -3.91 28.08 -2.12
N SER A 226 -3.24 28.26 -0.98
CA SER A 226 -2.99 29.59 -0.40
C SER A 226 -1.96 30.39 -1.20
N ASP A 227 -0.87 29.76 -1.62
CA ASP A 227 0.28 30.40 -2.27
C ASP A 227 0.02 30.68 -3.76
N HIS A 228 -0.71 29.79 -4.43
CA HIS A 228 -0.89 29.84 -5.89
C HIS A 228 -2.35 30.02 -6.33
N GLY A 229 -3.31 29.98 -5.42
CA GLY A 229 -4.74 30.07 -5.76
C GLY A 229 -5.27 28.87 -6.55
N VAL A 230 -4.46 27.81 -6.68
CA VAL A 230 -4.80 26.60 -7.43
C VAL A 230 -5.12 25.49 -6.44
N ARG A 231 -6.35 24.97 -6.50
CA ARG A 231 -6.74 23.79 -5.73
C ARG A 231 -6.29 22.54 -6.48
N LEU A 232 -5.18 21.97 -6.04
CA LEU A 232 -4.72 20.66 -6.50
C LEU A 232 -5.59 19.57 -5.89
N ASP A 233 -5.81 18.50 -6.65
CA ASP A 233 -6.54 17.32 -6.19
C ASP A 233 -5.61 16.39 -5.40
N PRO A 234 -5.82 16.20 -4.08
CA PRO A 234 -4.98 15.30 -3.30
C PRO A 234 -5.13 13.83 -3.72
N PHE A 235 -6.22 13.42 -4.36
CA PHE A 235 -6.45 12.00 -4.71
C PHE A 235 -5.59 11.60 -5.90
N THR A 236 -5.34 12.54 -6.82
CA THR A 236 -4.37 12.41 -7.93
C THR A 236 -2.98 12.91 -7.55
N ALA A 237 -2.67 12.98 -6.26
CA ALA A 237 -1.39 13.46 -5.75
C ALA A 237 -0.99 14.86 -6.27
N GLY A 238 -1.96 15.68 -6.65
CA GLY A 238 -1.77 17.01 -7.21
C GLY A 238 -1.43 17.06 -8.70
N GLU A 239 -1.49 15.94 -9.42
CA GLU A 239 -1.29 15.92 -10.88
C GLU A 239 -2.41 16.65 -11.63
N THR A 240 -3.58 16.76 -11.00
CA THR A 240 -4.72 17.49 -11.54
C THR A 240 -5.22 18.57 -10.60
N THR A 241 -5.91 19.54 -11.17
CA THR A 241 -6.69 20.50 -10.37
C THR A 241 -8.01 19.86 -9.97
N SER A 242 -8.51 20.18 -8.77
CA SER A 242 -9.77 19.63 -8.26
C SER A 242 -10.95 19.93 -9.19
N TYR A 243 -10.92 21.04 -9.94
CA TYR A 243 -11.98 21.43 -10.88
C TYR A 243 -12.05 20.56 -12.14
N ALA A 244 -10.93 19.97 -12.56
CA ALA A 244 -10.89 19.08 -13.73
C ALA A 244 -11.40 17.67 -13.39
N ALA A 245 -11.35 17.30 -12.10
CA ALA A 245 -11.78 16.03 -11.53
C ALA A 245 -13.30 15.89 -11.34
N LEU A 246 -14.05 17.00 -11.42
CA LEU A 246 -15.51 17.07 -11.16
C LEU A 246 -16.38 16.41 -12.25
N ARG A 247 -15.80 15.62 -13.15
CA ARG A 247 -16.52 15.06 -14.29
C ARG A 247 -16.72 13.59 -14.04
N GLU A 248 -17.89 13.25 -13.52
CA GLU A 248 -18.40 11.88 -13.42
C GLU A 248 -17.58 10.96 -12.46
N PRO A 249 -18.23 10.32 -11.47
CA PRO A 249 -17.56 9.57 -10.39
C PRO A 249 -16.73 8.36 -10.85
N ARG A 250 -17.14 7.67 -11.92
CA ARG A 250 -16.43 6.55 -12.52
C ARG A 250 -15.21 7.03 -13.31
N GLU A 251 -15.30 8.13 -14.05
CA GLU A 251 -14.14 8.73 -14.71
C GLU A 251 -13.12 9.22 -13.68
N TYR A 252 -13.61 9.87 -12.62
CA TYR A 252 -12.80 10.30 -11.48
C TYR A 252 -12.12 9.12 -10.79
N PHE A 253 -12.86 8.05 -10.49
CA PHE A 253 -12.31 6.82 -9.92
C PHE A 253 -11.18 6.23 -10.78
N LEU A 254 -11.38 6.13 -12.10
CA LEU A 254 -10.36 5.63 -13.02
C LEU A 254 -9.12 6.53 -13.05
N GLN A 255 -9.31 7.84 -13.03
CA GLN A 255 -8.21 8.80 -13.01
C GLN A 255 -7.39 8.68 -11.73
N VAL A 256 -8.05 8.61 -10.58
CA VAL A 256 -7.38 8.42 -9.28
C VAL A 256 -6.65 7.07 -9.25
N LEU A 257 -7.29 5.99 -9.72
CA LEU A 257 -6.67 4.67 -9.82
C LEU A 257 -5.43 4.69 -10.71
N ALA A 258 -5.51 5.30 -11.89
CA ALA A 258 -4.40 5.39 -12.85
C ALA A 258 -3.18 6.12 -12.24
N VAL A 259 -3.42 7.26 -11.59
CA VAL A 259 -2.35 8.03 -10.94
C VAL A 259 -1.74 7.24 -9.77
N ARG A 260 -2.57 6.65 -8.90
CA ARG A 260 -2.08 5.91 -7.72
C ARG A 260 -1.35 4.63 -8.09
N LEU A 261 -1.83 3.89 -9.09
CA LEU A 261 -1.10 2.75 -9.66
C LEU A 261 0.24 3.18 -10.27
N SER A 262 0.27 4.32 -10.98
CA SER A 262 1.53 4.84 -11.54
C SER A 262 2.55 5.14 -10.44
N LYS A 263 2.14 5.75 -9.33
CA LYS A 263 3.05 5.95 -8.18
C LYS A 263 3.56 4.65 -7.58
N ILE A 264 2.66 3.67 -7.40
CA ILE A 264 3.03 2.35 -6.87
C ILE A 264 4.00 1.64 -7.81
N LYS A 265 3.80 1.74 -9.13
CA LYS A 265 4.74 1.24 -10.13
C LYS A 265 6.14 1.82 -9.92
N HIS A 266 6.28 3.12 -9.67
CA HIS A 266 7.59 3.73 -9.43
C HIS A 266 8.27 3.22 -8.15
N GLU A 267 7.52 2.99 -7.07
CA GLU A 267 8.07 2.37 -5.86
C GLU A 267 8.58 0.95 -6.13
N TRP A 268 7.83 0.17 -6.93
CA TRP A 268 8.26 -1.15 -7.37
C TRP A 268 9.49 -1.12 -8.28
N GLU A 269 9.53 -0.19 -9.26
CA GLU A 269 10.70 -0.01 -10.14
C GLU A 269 11.96 0.28 -9.32
N HIS A 270 11.87 1.19 -8.35
CA HIS A 270 12.97 1.55 -7.48
C HIS A 270 13.43 0.36 -6.62
N LEU A 271 12.49 -0.38 -6.03
CA LEU A 271 12.80 -1.55 -5.22
C LEU A 271 13.48 -2.66 -6.04
N VAL A 272 12.94 -2.99 -7.22
CA VAL A 272 13.50 -4.03 -8.10
C VAL A 272 14.89 -3.64 -8.56
N LEU A 273 15.09 -2.39 -9.00
CA LEU A 273 16.40 -1.89 -9.42
C LEU A 273 17.43 -2.01 -8.29
N HIS A 274 17.06 -1.60 -7.07
CA HIS A 274 17.94 -1.71 -5.90
C HIS A 274 18.35 -3.16 -5.62
N ILE A 275 17.41 -4.11 -5.71
CA ILE A 275 17.69 -5.53 -5.48
C ILE A 275 18.59 -6.09 -6.58
N GLU A 276 18.32 -5.79 -7.86
CA GLU A 276 19.15 -6.20 -9.00
C GLU A 276 20.60 -5.72 -8.81
N GLU A 277 20.78 -4.43 -8.51
CA GLU A 277 22.10 -3.84 -8.28
C GLU A 277 22.80 -4.46 -7.06
N ALA A 278 22.09 -4.65 -5.95
CA ALA A 278 22.67 -5.22 -4.74
C ALA A 278 23.14 -6.67 -4.95
N ILE A 279 22.37 -7.49 -5.67
CA ILE A 279 22.75 -8.86 -6.05
C ILE A 279 24.03 -8.86 -6.89
N ASP A 280 24.11 -7.97 -7.87
CA ASP A 280 25.23 -7.87 -8.78
C ASP A 280 26.52 -7.45 -8.07
N ILE A 281 26.44 -6.45 -7.20
CA ILE A 281 27.58 -5.97 -6.43
C ILE A 281 28.00 -7.04 -5.43
N TYR A 282 27.08 -7.62 -4.65
CA TYR A 282 27.40 -8.64 -3.65
C TYR A 282 28.07 -9.87 -4.28
N THR A 283 27.53 -10.35 -5.40
CA THR A 283 28.09 -11.50 -6.13
C THR A 283 29.51 -11.23 -6.60
N ARG A 284 29.76 -10.05 -7.18
CA ARG A 284 31.08 -9.64 -7.67
C ARG A 284 32.09 -9.56 -6.53
N ASP A 285 31.71 -8.93 -5.42
CA ASP A 285 32.55 -8.80 -4.22
C ASP A 285 32.88 -10.16 -3.60
N TYR A 286 31.91 -11.08 -3.54
CA TYR A 286 32.12 -12.44 -3.06
C TYR A 286 33.18 -13.17 -3.88
N TRP A 287 33.07 -13.15 -5.22
CA TRP A 287 34.03 -13.84 -6.09
C TRP A 287 35.43 -13.24 -5.99
N ALA A 288 35.56 -11.92 -5.96
CA ALA A 288 36.85 -11.25 -5.79
C ALA A 288 37.55 -11.67 -4.47
N ARG A 289 36.80 -11.77 -3.36
CA ARG A 289 37.33 -12.22 -2.06
C ARG A 289 37.70 -13.70 -2.06
N LEU A 290 36.91 -14.53 -2.75
CA LEU A 290 37.20 -15.94 -2.88
C LEU A 290 38.53 -16.15 -3.61
N GLU A 291 38.76 -15.45 -4.73
CA GLU A 291 40.01 -15.49 -5.51
C GLU A 291 41.23 -15.01 -4.69
N GLN A 292 41.08 -13.94 -3.91
CA GLN A 292 42.13 -13.45 -3.02
C GLN A 292 42.50 -14.46 -1.92
N THR A 293 41.49 -15.14 -1.37
CA THR A 293 41.68 -16.19 -0.35
C THR A 293 42.40 -17.41 -0.95
N GLU A 294 42.06 -17.77 -2.18
CA GLU A 294 42.72 -18.88 -2.91
C GLU A 294 44.18 -18.55 -3.24
N SER A 295 44.45 -17.33 -3.70
CA SER A 295 45.79 -16.84 -4.02
C SER A 295 46.71 -16.76 -2.80
N SER A 296 46.17 -16.44 -1.62
CA SER A 296 46.95 -16.36 -0.38
C SER A 296 47.32 -17.74 0.19
N SER A 297 46.50 -18.77 -0.07
CA SER A 297 46.70 -20.13 0.43
C SER A 297 47.80 -20.93 -0.31
N SER A 298 48.20 -20.50 -1.51
CA SER A 298 49.24 -21.18 -2.30
C SER A 298 50.67 -20.75 -1.95
N SER A 299 50.83 -19.76 -1.06
CA SER A 299 52.13 -19.19 -0.65
C SER A 299 52.61 -19.66 0.73
N GLU A 300 51.87 -20.51 1.44
CA GLU A 300 52.22 -20.88 2.82
C GLU A 300 53.25 -22.02 2.91
N ASN A 301 54.31 -21.77 3.68
CA ASN A 301 55.26 -22.79 4.13
C ASN A 301 54.52 -23.95 4.82
N PRO A 302 55.03 -25.21 4.76
CA PRO A 302 54.31 -26.42 5.15
C PRO A 302 53.96 -26.60 6.65
N GLY A 303 53.95 -25.54 7.46
CA GLY A 303 53.89 -25.60 8.93
C GLY A 303 52.80 -24.78 9.62
N GLY A 304 51.93 -24.05 8.93
CA GLY A 304 50.86 -23.25 9.54
C GLY A 304 49.45 -23.72 9.14
N PRO A 305 48.78 -24.64 9.86
CA PRO A 305 47.52 -25.20 9.42
C PRO A 305 46.35 -24.76 10.33
N ALA A 306 45.76 -23.59 10.10
CA ALA A 306 44.42 -23.28 10.68
C ALA A 306 43.70 -22.09 10.03
N GLU A 307 44.39 -20.98 9.74
CA GLU A 307 43.73 -19.70 9.45
C GLU A 307 43.07 -19.63 8.07
N GLY A 308 43.76 -19.97 6.98
CA GLY A 308 43.21 -19.84 5.61
C GLY A 308 41.95 -20.68 5.34
N ASN A 309 41.86 -21.88 5.91
CA ASN A 309 40.67 -22.75 5.81
C ASN A 309 39.48 -22.19 6.60
N THR A 310 39.73 -21.47 7.69
CA THR A 310 38.71 -20.86 8.53
C THR A 310 38.07 -19.66 7.83
N THR A 311 38.88 -18.81 7.21
CA THR A 311 38.40 -17.65 6.42
C THR A 311 37.55 -18.08 5.23
N ARG A 312 38.00 -19.08 4.46
CA ARG A 312 37.24 -19.62 3.31
C ARG A 312 35.90 -20.21 3.73
N THR A 313 35.86 -20.92 4.86
CA THR A 313 34.62 -21.53 5.36
C THR A 313 33.64 -20.46 5.82
N THR A 314 34.13 -19.41 6.49
CA THR A 314 33.33 -18.27 6.95
C THR A 314 32.67 -17.53 5.79
N LEU A 315 33.45 -17.16 4.76
CA LEU A 315 32.94 -16.46 3.58
C LEU A 315 31.81 -17.23 2.86
N ARG A 316 31.90 -18.56 2.81
CA ARG A 316 30.87 -19.42 2.22
C ARG A 316 29.59 -19.49 3.05
N LEU A 317 29.72 -19.50 4.38
CA LEU A 317 28.57 -19.48 5.29
C LEU A 317 27.82 -18.15 5.18
N GLU A 318 28.55 -17.03 5.16
CA GLU A 318 27.99 -15.69 4.94
C GLU A 318 27.27 -15.59 3.59
N PHE A 319 27.88 -16.11 2.53
CA PHE A 319 27.23 -16.16 1.21
C PHE A 319 25.95 -17.00 1.21
N TYR A 320 25.96 -18.15 1.90
CA TYR A 320 24.78 -19.01 1.99
C TYR A 320 23.64 -18.35 2.77
N GLU A 321 23.95 -17.71 3.90
CA GLU A 321 22.96 -16.97 4.69
C GLU A 321 22.36 -15.81 3.90
N TRP A 322 23.22 -15.02 3.25
CA TRP A 322 22.79 -13.97 2.33
C TRP A 322 21.86 -14.50 1.24
N MET A 323 22.26 -15.55 0.52
CA MET A 323 21.46 -16.17 -0.53
C MET A 323 20.09 -16.62 -0.01
N LYS A 324 20.04 -17.27 1.16
CA LYS A 324 18.78 -17.71 1.77
C LYS A 324 17.85 -16.52 2.06
N MET A 325 18.38 -15.45 2.63
CA MET A 325 17.61 -14.25 2.94
C MET A 325 17.12 -13.55 1.66
N THR A 326 17.98 -13.41 0.66
CA THR A 326 17.64 -12.79 -0.62
C THR A 326 16.58 -13.60 -1.37
N THR A 327 16.70 -14.93 -1.42
CA THR A 327 15.68 -15.78 -2.05
C THR A 327 14.33 -15.66 -1.33
N ALA A 328 14.31 -15.64 0.01
CA ALA A 328 13.06 -15.46 0.75
C ALA A 328 12.39 -14.11 0.45
N LEU A 329 13.19 -13.03 0.38
CA LEU A 329 12.70 -11.70 0.00
C LEU A 329 12.14 -11.70 -1.42
N LEU A 330 12.87 -12.25 -2.40
CA LEU A 330 12.43 -12.31 -3.79
C LEU A 330 11.10 -13.06 -3.93
N GLN A 331 10.92 -14.17 -3.21
CA GLN A 331 9.67 -14.95 -3.23
C GLN A 331 8.48 -14.15 -2.70
N GLU A 332 8.66 -13.40 -1.61
CA GLU A 332 7.62 -12.53 -1.06
C GLU A 332 7.21 -11.43 -2.05
N LEU A 333 8.21 -10.77 -2.66
CA LEU A 333 7.98 -9.69 -3.63
C LEU A 333 7.33 -10.21 -4.92
N ILE A 334 7.80 -11.33 -5.46
CA ILE A 334 7.21 -11.99 -6.64
C ILE A 334 5.75 -12.34 -6.37
N SER A 335 5.47 -12.98 -5.24
CA SER A 335 4.10 -13.35 -4.86
C SER A 335 3.18 -12.13 -4.79
N THR A 336 3.68 -11.01 -4.27
CA THR A 336 2.89 -9.78 -4.15
C THR A 336 2.59 -9.17 -5.52
N ILE A 337 3.58 -9.04 -6.41
CA ILE A 337 3.34 -8.51 -7.77
C ILE A 337 2.39 -9.43 -8.55
N GLN A 338 2.48 -10.75 -8.38
CA GLN A 338 1.58 -11.68 -9.03
C GLN A 338 0.13 -11.54 -8.54
N GLU A 339 -0.08 -11.24 -7.26
CA GLU A 339 -1.41 -10.92 -6.74
C GLU A 339 -1.96 -9.66 -7.41
N TYR A 340 -1.15 -8.59 -7.52
CA TYR A 340 -1.52 -7.38 -8.26
C TYR A 340 -1.93 -7.64 -9.71
N ASP A 341 -1.10 -8.39 -10.43
CA ASP A 341 -1.33 -8.70 -11.84
C ASP A 341 -2.64 -9.47 -12.01
N SER A 342 -2.90 -10.46 -11.14
CA SER A 342 -4.14 -11.24 -11.17
C SER A 342 -5.40 -10.40 -10.90
N GLU A 343 -5.30 -9.41 -10.03
CA GLU A 343 -6.39 -8.51 -9.66
C GLU A 343 -6.65 -7.47 -10.76
N LEU A 344 -5.60 -6.96 -11.42
CA LEU A 344 -5.72 -6.11 -12.60
C LEU A 344 -6.30 -6.87 -13.79
N ASP A 345 -5.93 -8.14 -13.98
CA ASP A 345 -6.54 -9.01 -14.99
C ASP A 345 -8.02 -9.27 -14.71
N LEU A 346 -8.39 -9.44 -13.44
CA LEU A 346 -9.79 -9.55 -13.05
C LEU A 346 -10.56 -8.25 -13.37
N PHE A 347 -9.95 -7.10 -13.08
CA PHE A 347 -10.49 -5.80 -13.44
C PHE A 347 -10.68 -5.66 -14.96
N PHE A 348 -9.69 -5.97 -15.79
CA PHE A 348 -9.80 -5.86 -17.24
C PHE A 348 -10.71 -6.91 -17.89
N SER A 349 -10.83 -8.10 -17.30
CA SER A 349 -11.69 -9.16 -17.85
C SER A 349 -13.16 -9.00 -17.48
N LYS A 350 -13.47 -8.38 -16.33
CA LYS A 350 -14.85 -8.28 -15.82
C LYS A 350 -15.25 -6.85 -15.45
N GLY A 351 -14.39 -6.13 -14.74
CA GLY A 351 -14.67 -4.79 -14.22
C GLY A 351 -14.75 -3.71 -15.30
N VAL A 352 -13.91 -3.78 -16.34
CA VAL A 352 -13.80 -2.73 -17.37
C VAL A 352 -15.11 -2.49 -18.12
N TYR A 353 -15.98 -3.51 -18.26
CA TYR A 353 -17.30 -3.38 -18.87
C TYR A 353 -18.21 -2.38 -18.16
N TYR A 354 -18.02 -2.21 -16.85
CA TYR A 354 -18.73 -1.19 -16.07
C TYR A 354 -18.40 0.24 -16.55
N PHE A 355 -17.18 0.43 -17.07
CA PHE A 355 -16.68 1.68 -17.62
C PHE A 355 -16.86 1.76 -19.15
N HIS A 356 -17.28 0.69 -19.84
CA HIS A 356 -17.47 0.73 -21.29
C HIS A 356 -18.71 1.53 -21.74
N SER A 357 -19.67 1.83 -20.86
CA SER A 357 -20.85 2.64 -21.21
C SER A 357 -20.51 4.07 -21.66
N PHE A 358 -19.29 4.56 -21.41
CA PHE A 358 -18.76 5.80 -21.98
C PHE A 358 -18.63 5.76 -23.51
N THR A 359 -18.54 4.57 -24.11
CA THR A 359 -18.28 4.39 -25.56
C THR A 359 -19.50 4.55 -26.46
N HIS A 360 -20.72 4.56 -25.90
CA HIS A 360 -21.96 4.75 -26.67
C HIS A 360 -22.44 6.20 -26.69
N SER A 361 -21.88 7.06 -25.85
CA SER A 361 -21.99 8.51 -26.01
C SER A 361 -20.99 8.93 -27.07
N THR A 362 -21.43 9.67 -28.10
CA THR A 362 -20.57 10.20 -29.17
C THR A 362 -19.49 11.17 -28.67
N ASN A 363 -19.46 11.45 -27.36
CA ASN A 363 -18.42 12.16 -26.64
C ASN A 363 -17.76 11.24 -25.62
N VAL A 364 -17.06 10.19 -26.07
CA VAL A 364 -16.23 9.39 -25.15
C VAL A 364 -15.22 10.33 -24.50
N SER A 365 -15.30 10.49 -23.18
CA SER A 365 -14.37 11.35 -22.43
C SER A 365 -12.96 10.79 -22.62
N GLY A 366 -12.16 11.45 -23.46
CA GLY A 366 -10.75 11.13 -23.66
C GLY A 366 -9.97 10.88 -22.35
N PRO A 367 -10.25 11.58 -21.23
CA PRO A 367 -9.71 11.25 -19.90
C PRO A 367 -9.88 9.80 -19.44
N ALA A 368 -11.06 9.20 -19.59
CA ALA A 368 -11.32 7.83 -19.12
C ALA A 368 -10.53 6.80 -19.93
N ILE A 369 -10.48 6.97 -21.26
CA ILE A 369 -9.65 6.13 -22.14
C ILE A 369 -8.18 6.25 -21.75
N ARG A 370 -7.67 7.47 -21.56
CA ARG A 370 -6.28 7.69 -21.14
C ARG A 370 -5.98 7.01 -19.80
N SER A 371 -6.91 7.08 -18.85
CA SER A 371 -6.77 6.44 -17.54
C SER A 371 -6.71 4.92 -17.68
N LEU A 372 -7.62 4.32 -18.46
CA LEU A 372 -7.60 2.88 -18.76
C LEU A 372 -6.31 2.45 -19.45
N THR A 373 -5.85 3.18 -20.46
CA THR A 373 -4.56 2.92 -21.13
C THR A 373 -3.38 3.02 -20.16
N THR A 374 -3.42 3.96 -19.22
CA THR A 374 -2.38 4.11 -18.19
C THR A 374 -2.39 2.91 -17.23
N ILE A 375 -3.57 2.49 -16.76
CA ILE A 375 -3.72 1.32 -15.89
C ILE A 375 -3.21 0.05 -16.60
N ASP A 376 -3.54 -0.12 -17.88
CA ASP A 376 -3.11 -1.25 -18.71
C ASP A 376 -1.58 -1.25 -18.88
N GLY A 377 -0.98 -0.09 -19.14
CA GLY A 377 0.47 0.06 -19.20
C GLY A 377 1.16 -0.22 -17.86
N VAL A 378 0.57 0.18 -16.73
CA VAL A 378 1.11 -0.15 -15.41
C VAL A 378 1.06 -1.66 -15.16
N ARG A 379 -0.02 -2.35 -15.56
CA ARG A 379 -0.10 -3.81 -15.46
C ARG A 379 1.05 -4.48 -16.22
N ASP A 380 1.27 -4.08 -17.47
CA ASP A 380 2.34 -4.64 -18.30
C ASP A 380 3.72 -4.42 -17.66
N GLU A 381 3.97 -3.23 -17.11
CA GLU A 381 5.22 -2.94 -16.40
C GLU A 381 5.38 -3.76 -15.10
N LEU A 382 4.33 -3.93 -14.30
CA LEU A 382 4.36 -4.82 -13.13
C LEU A 382 4.69 -6.26 -13.54
N GLY A 383 4.11 -6.74 -14.65
CA GLY A 383 4.46 -8.04 -15.24
C GLY A 383 5.95 -8.15 -15.59
N ARG A 384 6.52 -7.10 -16.20
CA ARG A 384 7.97 -7.04 -16.52
C ARG A 384 8.83 -7.04 -15.25
N LEU A 385 8.44 -6.32 -14.21
CA LEU A 385 9.13 -6.32 -12.92
C LEU A 385 9.10 -7.70 -12.24
N SER A 386 7.97 -8.42 -12.32
CA SER A 386 7.87 -9.80 -11.83
C SER A 386 8.86 -10.73 -12.54
N ILE A 387 9.03 -10.58 -13.86
CA ILE A 387 10.00 -11.35 -14.65
C ILE A 387 11.43 -11.05 -14.18
N LYS A 388 11.80 -9.77 -14.01
CA LYS A 388 13.13 -9.39 -13.50
C LYS A 388 13.46 -9.98 -12.13
N LEU A 389 12.49 -9.98 -11.21
CA LEU A 389 12.67 -10.60 -9.90
C LEU A 389 12.89 -12.11 -10.01
N LYS A 390 12.18 -12.79 -10.91
CA LYS A 390 12.38 -14.23 -11.19
C LYS A 390 13.76 -14.50 -11.78
N GLU A 391 14.21 -13.68 -12.73
CA GLU A 391 15.55 -13.78 -13.31
C GLU A 391 16.64 -13.61 -12.23
N SER A 392 16.42 -12.69 -11.29
CA SER A 392 17.28 -12.49 -10.12
C SER A 392 17.28 -13.71 -9.18
N GLU A 393 16.12 -14.32 -8.94
CA GLU A 393 16.00 -15.55 -8.15
C GLU A 393 16.76 -16.72 -8.80
N ASP A 394 16.56 -16.92 -10.11
CA ASP A 394 17.25 -17.94 -10.89
C ASP A 394 18.77 -17.73 -10.92
N LYS A 395 19.21 -16.47 -11.04
CA LYS A 395 20.63 -16.10 -10.97
C LYS A 395 21.25 -16.51 -9.63
N ILE A 396 20.60 -16.19 -8.51
CA ILE A 396 21.06 -16.59 -7.18
C ILE A 396 21.10 -18.11 -7.05
N ALA A 397 20.07 -18.81 -7.52
CA ALA A 397 20.01 -20.28 -7.47
C ALA A 397 21.15 -20.93 -8.28
N ASN A 398 21.49 -20.36 -9.44
CA ASN A 398 22.63 -20.79 -10.26
C ASN A 398 23.97 -20.61 -9.51
N ILE A 399 24.21 -19.42 -8.96
CA ILE A 399 25.44 -19.13 -8.19
C ILE A 399 25.54 -20.06 -6.97
N GLY A 400 24.42 -20.30 -6.28
CA GLY A 400 24.35 -21.23 -5.16
C GLY A 400 24.81 -22.65 -5.54
N ARG A 401 24.37 -23.15 -6.70
CA ARG A 401 24.83 -24.45 -7.23
C ARG A 401 26.34 -24.47 -7.47
N GLU A 402 26.90 -23.44 -8.08
CA GLU A 402 28.34 -23.35 -8.33
C GLU A 402 29.16 -23.35 -7.03
N VAL A 403 28.71 -22.60 -6.01
CA VAL A 403 29.36 -22.55 -4.70
C VAL A 403 29.31 -23.91 -4.00
N ILE A 404 28.19 -24.63 -4.07
CA ILE A 404 28.00 -25.95 -3.44
C ILE A 404 28.78 -27.07 -4.19
N MET A 405 28.87 -26.98 -5.52
CA MET A 405 29.54 -27.99 -6.35
C MET A 405 31.07 -27.86 -6.35
N SER A 406 31.62 -26.80 -5.76
CA SER A 406 33.07 -26.61 -5.62
C SER A 406 33.73 -27.85 -4.95
N PRO A 407 34.78 -28.45 -5.57
CA PRO A 407 35.35 -29.74 -5.17
C PRO A 407 35.99 -29.75 -3.77
N HIS A 408 36.15 -28.60 -3.14
CA HIS A 408 36.80 -28.43 -1.84
C HIS A 408 35.85 -28.50 -0.64
N LEU A 409 34.54 -28.74 -0.85
CA LEU A 409 33.56 -28.88 0.22
C LEU A 409 33.54 -30.33 0.76
N ARG A 410 33.79 -30.48 2.08
CA ARG A 410 33.71 -31.79 2.75
C ARG A 410 32.26 -32.31 2.73
N PRO A 411 32.03 -33.64 2.71
CA PRO A 411 30.68 -34.21 2.71
C PRO A 411 29.77 -33.71 3.84
N ALA A 412 30.33 -33.44 5.03
CA ALA A 412 29.59 -32.88 6.17
C ALA A 412 29.09 -31.44 5.93
N GLN A 413 29.86 -30.62 5.20
CA GLN A 413 29.47 -29.25 4.85
C GLN A 413 28.39 -29.27 3.77
N LYS A 414 28.51 -30.16 2.78
CA LYS A 414 27.45 -30.39 1.77
C LYS A 414 26.14 -30.86 2.42
N ALA A 415 26.22 -31.80 3.35
CA ALA A 415 25.04 -32.32 4.08
C ALA A 415 24.40 -31.30 5.03
N TRP A 416 25.17 -30.35 5.55
CA TRP A 416 24.64 -29.23 6.33
C TRP A 416 23.94 -28.19 5.44
N LEU A 417 24.52 -27.89 4.26
CA LEU A 417 23.97 -26.95 3.28
C LEU A 417 22.71 -27.45 2.54
N THR A 418 22.51 -28.76 2.45
CA THR A 418 21.34 -29.37 1.78
C THR A 418 20.23 -29.80 2.73
N ARG A 419 20.34 -29.54 4.03
CA ARG A 419 19.24 -29.84 4.97
C ARG A 419 18.05 -28.90 4.71
N PRO A 420 16.84 -29.43 4.49
CA PRO A 420 15.63 -28.61 4.49
C PRO A 420 15.55 -27.90 5.84
N GLY A 421 15.41 -26.57 5.83
CA GLY A 421 15.36 -25.78 7.05
C GLY A 421 14.21 -26.24 7.94
N HIS A 422 14.54 -26.76 9.12
CA HIS A 422 13.58 -26.77 10.22
C HIS A 422 13.32 -25.30 10.58
N SER A 423 12.07 -24.89 10.42
CA SER A 423 11.49 -23.75 11.11
C SER A 423 11.95 -23.80 12.57
N SER A 424 12.73 -22.80 12.98
CA SER A 424 12.99 -22.60 14.40
C SER A 424 11.69 -22.09 15.04
N PRO A 425 11.33 -22.55 16.25
CA PRO A 425 10.14 -22.07 16.93
C PRO A 425 10.35 -20.62 17.34
N SER A 426 9.31 -19.81 17.16
CA SER A 426 9.16 -18.49 17.72
C SER A 426 9.40 -18.52 19.24
N THR A 427 10.19 -17.56 19.71
CA THR A 427 10.29 -17.18 21.12
C THR A 427 9.97 -15.71 21.25
#